data_AF-A0A3Q8RMK2-F1
#
_entry.id   AF-A0A3Q8RMK2-F1
#
_cell.length_a   1.000
_cell.length_b   1.000
_cell.length_c   1.000
_cell.angle_alpha   90.00
_cell.angle_beta   90.00
_cell.angle_gamma   90.00
#
_symmetry.space_group_name_H-M   'P 1'
#
loop_
_entity.id
_entity.type
_entity.pdbx_description
1 polymer ?
#
loop_
_entity_poly.entity_id
_entity_poly.type
_entity_poly.pdbx_seq_one_letter_code
_entity_poly.pdbx_strand_id
1 'polypeptide(L)'
;MAKIKVNVVIAGRTYPLSVNSTDEEEGLRKAAKSINELIASYEQSYAVADKQDVLAMSALQFASKAEIVSLKNTKEKAEVLQKINELTNLLEDHL
;
A
#
# COMPACT_ATOMS: atom_id res chain seq x y z
N MET A 1 -10.23 -22.02 -11.38
CA MET A 1 -9.56 -21.49 -10.18
C MET A 1 -10.63 -21.24 -9.13
N ALA A 2 -10.51 -21.81 -7.94
CA ALA A 2 -11.54 -21.72 -6.90
C ALA A 2 -11.47 -20.34 -6.21
N LYS A 3 -12.56 -19.57 -6.30
CA LYS A 3 -12.69 -18.29 -5.60
C LYS A 3 -12.97 -18.54 -4.11
N ILE A 4 -12.11 -18.04 -3.24
CA ILE A 4 -12.27 -18.10 -1.79
C ILE A 4 -13.09 -16.89 -1.34
N LYS A 5 -14.15 -17.11 -0.56
CA LYS A 5 -14.94 -16.01 0.02
C LYS A 5 -14.33 -15.58 1.35
N VAL A 6 -14.10 -14.29 1.52
CA VAL A 6 -13.50 -13.69 2.71
C VAL A 6 -14.39 -12.55 3.20
N ASN A 7 -14.71 -12.57 4.48
CA ASN A 7 -15.43 -11.47 5.13
C ASN A 7 -14.43 -10.59 5.87
N VAL A 8 -14.35 -9.33 5.47
CA VAL A 8 -13.41 -8.34 6.00
C VAL A 8 -14.17 -7.28 6.77
N VAL A 9 -13.69 -6.91 7.96
CA VAL A 9 -14.34 -5.89 8.79
C VAL A 9 -13.51 -4.61 8.75
N ILE A 10 -14.13 -3.49 8.34
CA ILE A 10 -13.52 -2.16 8.31
C ILE A 10 -14.49 -1.17 8.97
N ALA A 11 -14.02 -0.41 9.97
CA ALA A 11 -14.80 0.59 10.71
C ALA A 11 -16.15 0.06 11.24
N GLY A 12 -16.19 -1.21 11.66
CA GLY A 12 -17.41 -1.87 12.13
C GLY A 12 -18.38 -2.33 11.04
N ARG A 13 -18.01 -2.22 9.75
CA ARG A 13 -18.78 -2.75 8.61
C ARG A 13 -18.12 -3.98 8.02
N THR A 14 -18.91 -5.01 7.74
CA THR A 14 -18.45 -6.25 7.13
C THR A 14 -18.63 -6.20 5.62
N TYR A 15 -17.55 -6.46 4.88
CA TYR A 15 -17.51 -6.51 3.43
C TYR A 15 -17.20 -7.95 2.97
N PRO A 16 -18.15 -8.64 2.33
CA PRO A 16 -17.91 -9.95 1.73
C PRO A 16 -17.18 -9.76 0.39
N LEU A 17 -15.96 -10.29 0.31
CA LEU A 17 -15.09 -10.23 -0.87
C LEU A 17 -14.77 -11.64 -1.36
N SER A 18 -14.40 -11.77 -2.63
CA SER A 18 -13.96 -13.03 -3.21
C SER A 18 -12.55 -12.87 -3.75
N VAL A 19 -11.61 -13.68 -3.26
CA VAL A 19 -10.19 -13.66 -3.64
C VAL A 19 -9.83 -14.94 -4.38
N ASN A 20 -8.76 -14.90 -5.17
CA ASN A 20 -8.37 -16.01 -6.04
C ASN A 20 -7.25 -16.86 -5.44
N SER A 21 -6.52 -16.35 -4.44
CA SER A 21 -5.40 -17.02 -3.78
C SER A 21 -5.41 -16.81 -2.26
N THR A 22 -4.78 -17.72 -1.53
CA THR A 22 -4.56 -17.61 -0.08
C THR A 22 -3.70 -16.40 0.29
N ASP A 23 -2.71 -16.06 -0.55
CA ASP A 23 -1.85 -14.89 -0.33
C ASP A 23 -2.64 -13.57 -0.45
N GLU A 24 -3.62 -13.52 -1.36
CA GLU A 24 -4.54 -12.38 -1.50
C GLU A 24 -5.44 -12.25 -0.27
N GLU A 25 -5.93 -13.36 0.29
CA GLU A 25 -6.69 -13.32 1.56
C GLU A 25 -5.84 -12.72 2.69
N GLU A 26 -4.62 -13.23 2.87
CA GLU A 26 -3.74 -12.77 3.95
C GLU A 26 -3.42 -11.27 3.80
N GLY A 27 -3.09 -10.84 2.58
CA GLY A 27 -2.87 -9.43 2.26
C GLY A 27 -4.09 -8.57 2.56
N LEU A 28 -5.28 -9.03 2.19
CA LEU A 28 -6.55 -8.34 2.42
C LEU A 28 -6.86 -8.20 3.93
N ARG A 29 -6.63 -9.25 4.72
CA ARG A 29 -6.82 -9.21 6.18
C ARG A 29 -5.83 -8.27 6.86
N LYS A 30 -4.56 -8.30 6.46
CA LYS A 30 -3.53 -7.39 6.98
C LYS A 30 -3.88 -5.94 6.67
N ALA A 31 -4.26 -5.64 5.43
CA ALA A 31 -4.66 -4.30 5.02
C ALA A 31 -5.85 -3.78 5.85
N ALA A 32 -6.88 -4.60 6.02
CA ALA A 32 -8.04 -4.23 6.82
C ALA A 32 -7.69 -3.95 8.29
N LYS A 33 -6.81 -4.77 8.89
CA LYS A 33 -6.31 -4.54 10.25
C LYS A 33 -5.59 -3.19 10.36
N SER A 34 -4.67 -2.90 9.44
CA SER A 34 -3.95 -1.62 9.41
C SER A 34 -4.87 -0.42 9.20
N ILE A 35 -5.92 -0.54 8.39
CA ILE A 35 -6.93 0.51 8.23
C ILE A 35 -7.66 0.75 9.56
N ASN A 36 -8.12 -0.30 10.24
CA ASN A 36 -8.82 -0.14 11.52
C ASN A 36 -7.94 0.47 12.61
N GLU A 37 -6.66 0.10 12.68
CA GLU A 37 -5.69 0.71 13.60
C GLU A 37 -5.52 2.20 13.33
N LEU A 38 -5.45 2.60 12.06
CA LEU A 38 -5.34 4.00 11.67
C LEU A 38 -6.61 4.79 12.00
N ILE A 39 -7.78 4.22 11.74
CA ILE A 39 -9.08 4.81 12.11
C ILE A 39 -9.16 5.02 13.62
N ALA A 40 -8.81 4.01 14.43
CA ALA A 40 -8.82 4.11 15.88
C ALA A 40 -7.88 5.21 16.39
N SER A 41 -6.70 5.36 15.77
CA SER A 41 -5.75 6.43 16.11
C SER A 41 -6.33 7.82 15.81
N TYR A 42 -7.03 7.98 14.68
CA TYR A 42 -7.68 9.24 14.33
C TYR A 42 -8.91 9.54 15.21
N GLU A 43 -9.73 8.54 15.52
CA GLU A 43 -10.87 8.67 16.47
C GLU A 43 -10.39 9.07 17.88
N GLN A 44 -9.21 8.61 18.30
CA GLN A 44 -8.61 8.99 19.59
C GLN A 44 -7.97 10.38 19.55
N SER A 45 -7.29 10.73 18.45
CA SER A 45 -6.49 11.96 18.33
C SER A 45 -7.31 13.18 17.96
N TYR A 46 -8.41 12.98 17.26
CA TYR A 46 -9.32 14.03 16.87
C TYR A 46 -10.71 13.61 17.33
N ALA A 47 -11.43 14.49 18.03
CA ALA A 47 -12.84 14.30 18.36
C ALA A 47 -13.71 14.39 17.08
N VAL A 48 -13.33 13.66 16.03
CA VAL A 48 -13.97 13.65 14.72
C VAL A 48 -15.27 12.90 14.89
N ALA A 49 -16.35 13.66 14.85
CA ALA A 49 -17.70 13.15 15.00
C ALA A 49 -18.16 12.30 13.80
N ASP A 50 -17.51 12.43 12.63
CA ASP A 50 -17.92 11.72 11.41
C ASP A 50 -16.92 10.63 10.97
N LYS A 51 -17.40 9.38 11.01
CA LYS A 51 -16.66 8.19 10.58
C LYS A 51 -16.28 8.23 9.10
N GLN A 52 -17.01 8.98 8.27
CA GLN A 52 -16.71 9.13 6.86
C GLN A 52 -15.44 9.96 6.62
N ASP A 53 -15.25 11.03 7.40
CA ASP A 53 -14.06 11.88 7.30
C ASP A 53 -12.81 11.13 7.76
N VAL A 54 -12.92 10.35 8.84
CA VAL A 54 -11.80 9.50 9.31
C VAL A 54 -11.41 8.47 8.25
N LEU A 55 -12.39 7.90 7.55
CA LEU A 55 -12.13 6.98 6.43
C LEU A 55 -11.46 7.69 5.25
N ALA A 56 -11.90 8.90 4.90
CA ALA A 56 -11.28 9.70 3.84
C ALA A 56 -9.84 10.09 4.17
N MET A 57 -9.56 10.51 5.41
CA MET A 57 -8.20 10.81 5.89
C MET A 57 -7.31 9.56 5.85
N SER A 58 -7.85 8.42 6.28
CA SER A 58 -7.14 7.13 6.22
C SER A 58 -6.81 6.75 4.77
N ALA A 59 -7.76 6.87 3.85
CA ALA A 59 -7.57 6.59 2.44
C ALA A 59 -6.49 7.49 1.81
N LEU A 60 -6.53 8.80 2.09
CA LEU A 60 -5.52 9.75 1.61
C LEU A 60 -4.12 9.40 2.13
N GLN A 61 -4.00 9.04 3.41
CA GLN A 61 -2.72 8.66 4.01
C GLN A 61 -2.14 7.40 3.36
N PHE A 62 -2.96 6.39 3.10
CA PHE A 62 -2.52 5.17 2.40
C PHE A 62 -2.14 5.46 0.94
N ALA A 63 -2.96 6.22 0.21
CA ALA A 63 -2.67 6.60 -1.18
C ALA A 63 -1.37 7.40 -1.30
N SER A 64 -1.17 8.39 -0.42
CA SER A 64 0.05 9.20 -0.38
C SER A 64 1.29 8.33 -0.10
N LYS A 65 1.23 7.41 0.86
CA LYS A 65 2.33 6.46 1.12
C LYS A 65 2.65 5.59 -0.09
N ALA A 66 1.62 5.08 -0.78
CA ALA A 66 1.81 4.26 -1.98
C ALA A 66 2.49 5.05 -3.10
N GLU A 67 2.05 6.28 -3.36
CA GLU A 67 2.68 7.18 -4.34
C GLU A 67 4.13 7.52 -3.97
N ILE A 68 4.41 7.84 -2.71
CA ILE A 68 5.77 8.13 -2.25
C ILE A 68 6.70 6.92 -2.49
N VAL A 69 6.24 5.70 -2.21
CA VAL A 69 7.02 4.47 -2.48
C VAL A 69 7.23 4.27 -3.98
N SER A 70 6.21 4.49 -4.80
CA SER A 70 6.30 4.41 -6.27
C SER A 70 7.35 5.40 -6.83
N LEU A 71 7.33 6.64 -6.34
CA LEU A 71 8.29 7.67 -6.72
C LEU A 71 9.72 7.31 -6.30
N LYS A 72 9.91 6.77 -5.08
CA LYS A 72 11.22 6.30 -4.62
C LYS A 72 11.77 5.17 -5.48
N ASN A 73 10.95 4.14 -5.74
CA ASN A 73 11.35 3.01 -6.58
C ASN A 73 11.72 3.46 -8.01
N THR A 74 10.99 4.43 -8.57
CA THR A 74 11.30 4.99 -9.89
C THR A 74 12.66 5.70 -9.89
N LYS A 75 12.95 6.48 -8.85
CA LYS A 75 14.26 7.14 -8.70
C LYS A 75 15.40 6.14 -8.52
N GLU A 76 15.24 5.16 -7.63
CA GLU A 76 16.24 4.12 -7.40
C GLU A 76 16.55 3.33 -8.69
N LYS A 77 15.52 2.97 -9.47
CA LYS A 77 15.71 2.30 -10.76
C LYS A 77 16.49 3.17 -11.76
N ALA A 78 16.19 4.46 -11.84
CA ALA A 78 16.89 5.38 -12.72
C ALA A 78 18.37 5.52 -12.32
N GLU A 79 18.66 5.64 -11.03
CA GLU A 79 20.04 5.70 -10.52
C GLU A 79 20.82 4.41 -10.78
N VAL A 80 20.18 3.25 -10.60
CA VAL A 80 20.79 1.94 -10.91
C VAL A 80 21.10 1.82 -12.40
N LEU A 81 20.18 2.23 -13.27
CA LEU A 81 20.42 2.23 -14.72
C LEU A 81 21.54 3.17 -15.14
N GLN A 82 21.62 4.37 -14.54
CA GLN A 82 22.74 5.28 -14.78
C GLN A 82 24.08 4.66 -14.39
N LYS A 83 24.19 4.08 -13.19
CA LYS A 83 25.42 3.42 -12.74
C LYS A 83 25.81 2.25 -13.63
N ILE A 84 24.85 1.47 -14.10
CA ILE A 84 25.12 0.37 -15.04
C ILE A 84 25.69 0.93 -16.36
N ASN A 85 25.08 1.97 -16.92
CA ASN A 85 25.56 2.59 -18.15
C ASN A 85 26.96 3.21 -17.98
N GLU A 86 27.24 3.87 -16.85
CA GLU A 86 28.57 4.40 -16.52
C GLU A 86 29.63 3.29 -16.48
N LEU A 87 29.30 2.15 -15.86
CA LEU A 87 30.18 0.99 -15.81
C LEU A 87 30.40 0.36 -17.19
N THR A 88 29.35 0.30 -18.02
CA THR A 88 29.46 -0.18 -19.41
C THR A 88 30.35 0.73 -20.25
N ASN A 89 30.19 2.05 -20.15
CA ASN A 89 31.03 3.01 -20.86
C ASN A 89 32.50 2.92 -20.43
N LEU A 90 32.78 2.74 -19.13
CA LEU A 90 34.15 2.56 -18.63
C LEU A 90 34.81 1.27 -19.17
N LEU A 91 34.02 0.22 -19.37
CA LEU A 91 34.49 -1.03 -19.99
C LEU A 91 34.77 -0.86 -21.47
N GLU A 92 33.93 -0.10 -22.19
CA GLU A 92 34.12 0.22 -23.61
C GLU A 92 35.35 1.13 -23.83
N ASP A 93 35.59 2.10 -22.94
CA ASP A 93 36.78 2.98 -22.99
C ASP A 93 38.10 2.24 -22.69
N HIS A 94 38.03 1.02 -22.14
CA HIS A 94 39.18 0.16 -21.85
C HIS A 94 39.36 -1.01 -22.84
N LEU A 95 38.57 -1.04 -23.92
CA LEU A 95 38.68 -1.96 -25.05
C LEU A 95 39.26 -1.25 -26.28
#